data_AF-A0A7U9X152-F1
#
_entry.id   AF-A0A7U9X152-F1
#
_cell.length_a   1.000
_cell.length_b   1.000
_cell.length_c   1.000
_cell.angle_alpha   90.00
_cell.angle_beta   90.00
_cell.angle_gamma   90.00
#
_symmetry.space_group_name_H-M   'P 1'
#
loop_
_entity.id
_entity.type
_entity.pdbx_description
1 polymer ?
#
loop_
_entity_poly.entity_id
_entity_poly.type
_entity_poly.pdbx_seq_one_letter_code
_entity_poly.pdbx_strand_id
1 'polypeptide(L)'
;MTVQEFYDEVGGDYNDIMSRLRTEDRIRKFAGMFTRDESYNTLVKNINDGDIEEAFRAAHTMKGMCQNMAFTRLYKSSHEITEILRGKDLVEAKKMLEVVTEDYNIVIAGIEKLLK
;
A
#
# COMPACT_ATOMS: atom_id res chain seq x y z
N MET A 1 -20.14 -0.28 3.97
CA MET A 1 -19.59 1.09 3.95
C MET A 1 -19.66 1.66 2.54
N THR A 2 -19.76 2.98 2.42
CA THR A 2 -19.62 3.70 1.14
C THR A 2 -18.15 3.74 0.71
N VAL A 3 -17.89 4.07 -0.56
CA VAL A 3 -16.51 4.23 -1.04
C VAL A 3 -15.84 5.44 -0.40
N GLN A 4 -16.57 6.54 -0.17
CA GLN A 4 -16.01 7.72 0.48
C GLN A 4 -15.60 7.43 1.93
N GLU A 5 -16.46 6.79 2.73
CA GLU A 5 -16.12 6.36 4.10
C GLU A 5 -14.89 5.45 4.13
N PHE A 6 -14.75 4.55 3.15
CA PHE A 6 -13.57 3.71 3.02
C PHE A 6 -12.30 4.54 2.80
N TYR A 7 -12.32 5.52 1.88
CA TYR A 7 -11.17 6.38 1.62
C TYR A 7 -10.81 7.26 2.82
N ASP A 8 -11.80 7.75 3.56
CA ASP A 8 -11.57 8.49 4.82
C ASP A 8 -10.91 7.58 5.88
N GLU A 9 -11.39 6.34 6.03
CA GLU A 9 -10.88 5.38 7.02
C GLU A 9 -9.42 4.98 6.73
N VAL A 10 -9.08 4.70 5.46
CA VAL A 10 -7.73 4.24 5.09
C VAL A 10 -6.72 5.37 4.87
N GLY A 11 -7.14 6.62 5.03
CA GLY A 11 -6.31 7.79 4.76
C GLY A 11 -5.94 7.91 3.27
N GLY A 12 -6.90 7.66 2.39
CA GLY A 12 -6.79 7.84 0.94
C GLY A 12 -7.43 9.14 0.44
N ASP A 13 -7.43 9.35 -0.87
CA ASP A 13 -8.11 10.47 -1.53
C ASP A 13 -9.24 9.98 -2.45
N TYR A 14 -10.49 10.13 -1.96
CA TYR A 14 -11.70 9.78 -2.71
C TYR A 14 -11.84 10.56 -4.02
N ASN A 15 -11.53 11.86 -4.01
CA ASN A 15 -11.72 12.70 -5.18
C ASN A 15 -10.71 12.35 -6.27
N ASP A 16 -9.46 12.10 -5.90
CA ASP A 16 -8.40 11.67 -6.81
C ASP A 16 -8.75 10.32 -7.45
N ILE A 17 -9.12 9.30 -6.66
CA ILE A 17 -9.48 7.99 -7.25
C ILE A 17 -10.72 8.10 -8.16
N MET A 18 -11.72 8.88 -7.76
CA MET A 18 -12.95 9.05 -8.52
C MET A 18 -12.67 9.74 -9.86
N SER A 19 -11.74 10.72 -9.86
CA SER A 19 -11.29 11.37 -11.08
C SER A 19 -10.60 10.42 -12.07
N ARG A 20 -9.96 9.34 -11.57
CA ARG A 20 -9.24 8.36 -12.40
C ARG A 20 -10.13 7.21 -12.86
N LEU A 21 -10.86 6.59 -11.93
CA LEU A 21 -11.64 5.37 -12.19
C LEU A 21 -13.08 5.66 -12.63
N ARG A 22 -13.58 6.88 -12.40
CA ARG A 22 -14.90 7.41 -12.84
C ARG A 22 -16.14 6.78 -12.21
N THR A 23 -16.05 5.56 -11.67
CA THR A 23 -17.18 4.88 -11.02
C THR A 23 -16.76 4.12 -9.78
N GLU A 24 -17.65 4.06 -8.79
CA GLU A 24 -17.45 3.31 -7.54
C GLU A 24 -17.33 1.80 -7.77
N ASP A 25 -18.04 1.23 -8.75
CA ASP A 25 -17.92 -0.19 -9.10
C ASP A 25 -16.51 -0.55 -9.57
N ARG A 26 -15.85 0.33 -10.33
CA ARG A 26 -14.46 0.12 -10.75
C ARG A 26 -13.53 0.22 -9.54
N ILE A 27 -13.76 1.18 -8.64
CA ILE A 27 -12.99 1.32 -7.40
C ILE A 27 -13.07 0.03 -6.58
N ARG A 28 -14.27 -0.49 -6.33
CA ARG A 28 -14.49 -1.76 -5.60
C ARG A 28 -13.77 -2.93 -6.26
N LYS A 29 -13.87 -3.04 -7.58
CA LYS A 29 -13.18 -4.08 -8.36
C LYS A 29 -11.66 -4.03 -8.17
N PHE A 30 -11.05 -2.85 -8.32
CA PHE A 30 -9.60 -2.71 -8.21
C PHE A 30 -9.11 -2.81 -6.76
N ALA A 31 -9.89 -2.34 -5.80
CA ALA A 31 -9.64 -2.58 -4.37
C ALA A 31 -9.59 -4.09 -4.06
N GLY A 32 -10.53 -4.88 -4.58
CA GLY A 32 -10.49 -6.35 -4.43
C GLY A 32 -9.38 -7.06 -5.20
N MET A 33 -8.78 -6.40 -6.21
CA MET A 33 -7.58 -6.92 -6.87
C MET A 33 -6.32 -6.61 -6.06
N PHE A 34 -6.28 -5.47 -5.35
CA PHE A 34 -5.16 -5.10 -4.49
C PHE A 34 -4.87 -6.14 -3.39
N THR A 35 -5.90 -6.80 -2.84
CA THR A 35 -5.73 -7.86 -1.83
C THR A 35 -5.08 -9.14 -2.35
N ARG A 36 -4.86 -9.25 -3.67
CA ARG A 36 -4.21 -10.40 -4.31
C ARG A 36 -2.74 -10.12 -4.65
N ASP A 37 -2.28 -8.91 -4.40
CA ASP A 37 -0.90 -8.54 -4.62
C ASP A 37 0.01 -9.13 -3.51
N GLU A 38 1.16 -9.64 -3.93
CA GLU A 38 2.15 -10.28 -3.05
C GLU A 38 3.33 -9.36 -2.71
N SER A 39 3.32 -8.10 -3.17
CA SER A 39 4.45 -7.18 -3.00
C SER A 39 4.70 -6.87 -1.53
N TYR A 40 3.66 -6.76 -0.70
CA TYR A 40 3.82 -6.60 0.75
C TYR A 40 4.49 -7.82 1.40
N ASN A 41 4.00 -9.03 1.11
CA ASN A 41 4.59 -10.26 1.65
C ASN A 41 6.05 -10.44 1.22
N THR A 42 6.33 -10.10 -0.05
CA THR A 42 7.68 -10.12 -0.62
C THR A 42 8.58 -9.09 0.08
N LEU A 43 8.08 -7.89 0.35
CA LEU A 43 8.81 -6.86 1.09
C LEU A 43 9.21 -7.34 2.50
N VAL A 44 8.25 -7.83 3.28
CA VAL A 44 8.47 -8.33 4.65
C VAL A 44 9.51 -9.44 4.64
N LYS A 45 9.35 -10.43 3.77
CA LYS A 45 10.26 -11.56 3.66
C LYS A 45 11.69 -11.09 3.37
N ASN A 46 11.88 -10.26 2.34
CA ASN A 46 13.22 -9.88 1.90
C ASN A 46 13.92 -8.92 2.88
N ILE A 47 13.19 -8.08 3.62
CA ILE A 47 13.76 -7.31 4.74
C ILE A 47 14.27 -8.23 5.85
N ASN A 48 13.53 -9.30 6.17
CA ASN A 48 13.95 -10.27 7.18
C ASN A 48 15.16 -11.11 6.73
N ASP A 49 15.17 -11.52 5.47
CA ASP A 49 16.26 -12.29 4.85
C ASP A 49 17.50 -11.42 4.55
N GLY A 50 17.36 -10.10 4.60
CA GLY A 50 18.43 -9.14 4.30
C GLY A 50 18.70 -8.93 2.80
N ASP A 51 17.81 -9.40 1.93
CA ASP A 51 17.86 -9.16 0.49
C ASP A 51 17.33 -7.76 0.16
N ILE A 52 18.22 -6.77 0.26
CA ILE A 52 17.90 -5.35 0.02
C ILE A 52 17.39 -5.12 -1.40
N GLU A 53 17.95 -5.81 -2.40
CA GLU A 53 17.63 -5.56 -3.81
C GLU A 53 16.21 -6.05 -4.15
N GLU A 54 15.82 -7.23 -3.65
CA GLU A 54 14.44 -7.71 -3.82
C GLU A 54 13.46 -6.94 -2.92
N ALA A 55 13.84 -6.59 -1.69
CA ALA A 55 13.02 -5.73 -0.83
C ALA A 55 12.73 -4.38 -1.50
N PHE A 56 13.73 -3.75 -2.14
CA PHE A 56 13.55 -2.50 -2.87
C PHE A 56 12.57 -2.65 -4.03
N ARG A 57 12.69 -3.74 -4.82
CA ARG A 57 11.75 -4.02 -5.93
C ARG A 57 10.32 -4.19 -5.43
N ALA A 58 10.13 -4.95 -4.35
CA ALA A 58 8.83 -5.17 -3.74
C ALA A 58 8.20 -3.87 -3.20
N ALA A 59 8.97 -3.07 -2.45
CA ALA A 59 8.54 -1.76 -1.98
C ALA A 59 8.15 -0.83 -3.15
N HIS A 60 8.96 -0.82 -4.22
CA HIS A 60 8.71 0.01 -5.39
C HIS A 60 7.40 -0.36 -6.10
N THR A 61 7.10 -1.65 -6.25
CA THR A 61 5.85 -2.15 -6.83
C THR A 61 4.65 -1.76 -5.95
N MET A 62 4.73 -2.02 -4.65
CA MET A 62 3.69 -1.65 -3.68
C MET A 62 3.39 -0.15 -3.70
N LYS A 63 4.44 0.69 -3.69
CA LYS A 63 4.32 2.16 -3.82
C LYS A 63 3.51 2.55 -5.06
N GLY A 64 3.81 1.95 -6.21
CA GLY A 64 3.11 2.24 -7.47
C GLY A 64 1.62 1.87 -7.41
N MET A 65 1.28 0.73 -6.82
CA MET A 65 -0.12 0.34 -6.64
C MET A 65 -0.87 1.27 -5.69
N CYS A 66 -0.25 1.65 -4.57
CA CYS A 66 -0.85 2.57 -3.60
C CYS A 66 -1.10 3.95 -4.24
N GLN A 67 -0.16 4.42 -5.08
CA GLN A 67 -0.32 5.65 -5.84
C GLN A 67 -1.50 5.55 -6.82
N ASN A 68 -1.61 4.44 -7.57
CA ASN A 68 -2.68 4.25 -8.54
C ASN A 68 -4.07 4.20 -7.89
N MET A 69 -4.14 3.64 -6.68
CA MET A 69 -5.37 3.52 -5.89
C MET A 69 -5.65 4.74 -5.00
N ALA A 70 -4.80 5.76 -5.02
CA ALA A 70 -4.91 6.93 -4.14
C ALA A 70 -4.98 6.57 -2.64
N PHE A 71 -4.29 5.51 -2.23
CA PHE A 71 -4.13 5.14 -0.82
C PHE A 71 -3.03 5.99 -0.19
N THR A 72 -3.29 7.29 -0.05
CA THR A 72 -2.30 8.33 0.27
C THR A 72 -1.44 8.02 1.49
N ARG A 73 -2.02 7.52 2.58
CA ARG A 73 -1.29 7.12 3.80
C ARG A 73 -0.27 6.01 3.49
N LEU A 74 -0.74 4.89 2.95
CA LEU A 74 0.12 3.75 2.59
C LEU A 74 1.11 4.09 1.46
N TYR A 75 0.74 4.97 0.53
CA TYR A 75 1.66 5.50 -0.49
C TYR A 75 2.85 6.22 0.16
N LYS A 76 2.62 7.06 1.17
CA LYS A 76 3.69 7.81 1.84
C LYS A 76 4.66 6.86 2.56
N SER A 77 4.15 5.91 3.35
CA SER A 77 5.00 4.97 4.07
C SER A 77 5.74 4.01 3.12
N SER A 78 5.07 3.51 2.08
CA SER A 78 5.72 2.69 1.04
C SER A 78 6.74 3.47 0.20
N HIS A 79 6.54 4.78 -0.01
CA HIS A 79 7.54 5.64 -0.63
C HIS A 79 8.77 5.78 0.24
N GLU A 80 8.59 6.10 1.53
CA GLU A 80 9.71 6.29 2.48
C GLU A 80 10.58 5.03 2.58
N ILE A 81 9.97 3.85 2.79
CA ILE A 81 10.73 2.59 2.85
C ILE A 81 11.44 2.27 1.52
N THR A 82 10.87 2.68 0.38
CA THR A 82 11.51 2.53 -0.93
C THR A 82 12.79 3.38 -1.02
N GLU A 83 12.77 4.61 -0.52
CA GLU A 83 13.95 5.50 -0.53
C GLU A 83 15.02 5.01 0.46
N ILE A 84 14.63 4.55 1.65
CA ILE A 84 15.54 3.94 2.64
C ILE A 84 16.25 2.71 2.03
N LEU A 85 15.49 1.81 1.38
CA LEU A 85 16.04 0.64 0.72
C LEU A 85 16.93 1.01 -0.48
N ARG A 86 16.64 2.09 -1.20
CA ARG A 86 17.53 2.63 -2.24
C ARG A 86 18.88 3.06 -1.65
N GLY A 87 18.86 3.65 -0.46
CA GLY A 87 20.04 3.99 0.33
C GLY A 87 20.77 2.79 0.95
N LYS A 88 20.22 1.57 0.79
CA LYS A 88 20.73 0.31 1.35
C LYS A 88 20.79 0.28 2.89
N ASP A 89 19.95 1.07 3.56
CA ASP A 89 19.87 1.09 5.02
C ASP A 89 18.83 0.07 5.53
N LEU A 90 19.27 -1.17 5.72
CA LEU A 90 18.41 -2.25 6.19
C LEU A 90 17.93 -2.05 7.64
N VAL A 91 18.70 -1.35 8.48
CA VAL A 91 18.33 -1.13 9.89
C VAL A 91 17.16 -0.17 9.96
N GLU A 92 17.22 0.93 9.22
CA GLU A 92 16.12 1.88 9.14
C GLU A 92 14.92 1.30 8.38
N ALA A 93 15.16 0.49 7.34
CA ALA A 93 14.07 -0.20 6.63
C ALA A 93 13.27 -1.12 7.55
N LYS A 94 13.92 -1.82 8.50
CA LYS A 94 13.24 -2.66 9.49
C LYS A 94 12.33 -1.85 10.42
N LYS A 95 12.74 -0.65 10.84
CA LYS A 95 11.89 0.24 11.65
C LYS A 95 10.72 0.75 10.82
N MET A 96 10.99 1.21 9.60
CA MET A 96 9.96 1.74 8.70
C MET A 96 8.94 0.66 8.29
N LEU A 97 9.35 -0.61 8.25
CA LEU A 97 8.47 -1.73 7.96
C LEU A 97 7.29 -1.84 8.96
N GLU A 98 7.49 -1.46 10.22
CA GLU A 98 6.40 -1.47 11.22
C GLU A 98 5.28 -0.50 10.84
N VAL A 99 5.64 0.71 10.40
CA VAL A 99 4.69 1.73 9.94
C VAL A 99 3.99 1.30 8.65
N VAL A 100 4.75 0.76 7.68
CA VAL A 100 4.19 0.22 6.44
C VAL A 100 3.21 -0.91 6.72
N THR A 101 3.52 -1.78 7.68
CA THR A 101 2.67 -2.91 8.09
C THR A 101 1.36 -2.42 8.71
N GLU A 102 1.40 -1.42 9.59
CA GLU A 102 0.20 -0.81 10.15
C GLU A 102 -0.70 -0.23 9.06
N ASP A 103 -0.13 0.60 8.18
CA ASP A 103 -0.84 1.25 7.08
C ASP A 103 -1.44 0.22 6.11
N TYR A 104 -0.69 -0.85 5.79
CA TYR A 104 -1.16 -1.93 4.92
C TYR A 104 -2.35 -2.65 5.55
N ASN A 105 -2.27 -3.00 6.83
CA ASN A 105 -3.34 -3.69 7.54
C ASN A 105 -4.62 -2.84 7.62
N ILE A 106 -4.50 -1.52 7.80
CA ILE A 106 -5.64 -0.60 7.76
C ILE A 106 -6.30 -0.63 6.38
N VAL A 107 -5.52 -0.57 5.29
CA VAL A 107 -6.05 -0.67 3.92
C VAL A 107 -6.77 -2.00 3.70
N ILE A 108 -6.15 -3.13 4.06
CA ILE A 108 -6.75 -4.47 3.89
C ILE A 108 -8.06 -4.60 4.68
N ALA A 109 -8.07 -4.20 5.95
CA ALA A 109 -9.28 -4.23 6.77
C ALA A 109 -10.38 -3.33 6.21
N GLY A 110 -10.03 -2.16 5.67
CA GLY A 110 -10.96 -1.28 4.96
C GLY A 110 -11.55 -1.92 3.72
N ILE A 111 -10.72 -2.59 2.90
CA ILE A 111 -11.18 -3.29 1.68
C ILE A 111 -12.14 -4.42 2.05
N GLU A 112 -11.84 -5.20 3.08
CA GLU A 112 -12.74 -6.27 3.56
C GLU A 112 -14.11 -5.72 3.98
N LYS A 113 -14.16 -4.58 4.67
CA LYS A 113 -15.43 -3.93 5.03
C LYS A 113 -16.15 -3.34 3.82
N LEU A 114 -15.41 -2.86 2.82
CA LEU A 114 -15.95 -2.30 1.59
C LEU A 114 -16.63 -3.37 0.72
N LEU A 115 -16.07 -4.58 0.67
CA LEU A 115 -16.52 -5.66 -0.21
C LEU A 115 -17.53 -6.63 0.44
N LYS A 116 -17.86 -6.43 1.71
CA LYS A 116 -19.00 -7.10 2.38
C LYS A 116 -20.31 -6.45 1.99
#